data_AF-A0A7S3Y0X8-F1
#
_entry.id   AF-A0A7S3Y0X8-F1
#
_cell.length_a   1.000
_cell.length_b   1.000
_cell.length_c   1.000
_cell.angle_alpha   90.00
_cell.angle_beta   90.00
_cell.angle_gamma   90.00
#
_symmetry.space_group_name_H-M   'P 1'
#
loop_
_entity.id
_entity.type
_entity.pdbx_description
1 polymer ?
#
loop_
_entity_poly.entity_id
_entity_poly.type
_entity_poly.pdbx_seq_one_letter_code
_entity_poly.pdbx_strand_id
1 'polypeptide(L)'
;DPAGWNSALLRAAALELAPALLLALRDDLREAEASTLYRYWPTKGRLSPAFAGQVPPELWQRLAGLPLYLSQSSGFLKVDEGLFKRQRTSHRVEAFVRQFFPLFQVPHQVAEDLAAAGGRAAAPLRALAPAQLRAFLRQRGAPLAAALADRSR
;
A
#
# COMPACT_ATOMS: atom_id res chain seq x y z
N ASP A 1 35.27 -3.60 -13.63
CA ASP A 1 34.64 -4.71 -12.90
C ASP A 1 33.28 -5.02 -13.53
N PRO A 2 33.13 -6.16 -14.23
CA PRO A 2 31.88 -6.57 -14.85
C PRO A 2 30.70 -6.69 -13.86
N ALA A 3 30.97 -7.04 -12.61
CA ALA A 3 29.93 -7.21 -11.60
C ALA A 3 29.29 -5.86 -11.21
N GLY A 4 30.12 -4.83 -11.02
CA GLY A 4 29.65 -3.46 -10.77
C GLY A 4 28.82 -2.88 -11.92
N TRP A 5 29.24 -3.11 -13.17
CA TRP A 5 28.49 -2.66 -14.35
C TRP A 5 27.13 -3.36 -14.48
N ASN A 6 27.08 -4.69 -14.32
CA ASN A 6 25.83 -5.46 -14.36
C ASN A 6 24.84 -5.00 -13.28
N SER A 7 25.34 -4.73 -12.07
CA SER A 7 24.52 -4.28 -10.93
C SER A 7 23.93 -2.89 -11.19
N ALA A 8 24.72 -1.97 -11.75
CA ALA A 8 24.27 -0.63 -12.11
C ALA A 8 23.20 -0.66 -13.23
N LEU A 9 23.40 -1.50 -14.25
CA LEU A 9 22.43 -1.67 -15.33
C LEU A 9 21.11 -2.26 -14.82
N LEU A 10 21.18 -3.32 -14.01
CA LEU A 10 20.00 -3.93 -13.39
C LEU A 10 19.24 -2.90 -12.53
N ARG A 11 19.97 -2.12 -11.73
CA ARG A 11 19.38 -1.05 -10.91
C ARG A 11 18.67 -0.01 -11.75
N ALA A 12 19.30 0.50 -12.81
CA ALA A 12 18.69 1.49 -13.70
C ALA A 12 17.41 0.92 -14.36
N ALA A 13 17.51 -0.29 -14.93
CA ALA A 13 16.39 -0.96 -15.56
C ALA A 13 15.24 -1.21 -14.58
N ALA A 14 15.52 -1.68 -13.36
CA ALA A 14 14.50 -1.93 -12.36
C ALA A 14 13.78 -0.63 -11.94
N LEU A 15 14.52 0.46 -11.73
CA LEU A 15 13.96 1.73 -11.28
C LEU A 15 13.15 2.46 -12.35
N GLU A 16 13.36 2.16 -13.63
CA GLU A 16 12.62 2.76 -14.75
C GLU A 16 11.50 1.86 -15.25
N LEU A 17 11.82 0.61 -15.59
CA LEU A 17 10.90 -0.29 -16.27
C LEU A 17 9.84 -0.86 -15.36
N ALA A 18 10.16 -1.24 -14.11
CA ALA A 18 9.17 -1.85 -13.24
C ALA A 18 8.03 -0.89 -12.84
N PRO A 19 8.30 0.38 -12.48
CA PRO A 19 7.25 1.39 -12.33
C PRO A 19 6.40 1.59 -13.59
N ALA A 20 7.04 1.72 -14.75
CA ALA A 20 6.35 1.95 -16.02
C ALA A 20 5.44 0.77 -16.40
N LEU A 21 5.95 -0.46 -16.24
CA LEU A 21 5.22 -1.69 -16.50
C LEU A 21 3.98 -1.80 -15.59
N LEU A 22 4.14 -1.56 -14.27
CA LEU A 22 3.02 -1.66 -13.34
C LEU A 22 1.95 -0.58 -13.61
N LEU A 23 2.34 0.62 -14.03
CA LEU A 23 1.40 1.66 -14.44
C LEU A 23 0.66 1.29 -15.73
N ALA A 24 1.37 0.79 -16.74
CA ALA A 24 0.76 0.32 -17.98
C ALA A 24 -0.22 -0.83 -17.71
N LEU A 25 0.21 -1.85 -16.95
CA LEU A 25 -0.65 -2.96 -16.54
C LEU A 25 -1.88 -2.50 -15.76
N ARG A 26 -1.73 -1.51 -14.86
CA ARG A 26 -2.88 -0.94 -14.13
C ARG A 26 -3.90 -0.34 -15.11
N ASP A 27 -3.44 0.37 -16.13
CA ASP A 27 -4.31 1.00 -17.12
C ASP A 27 -4.94 -0.01 -18.09
N ASP A 28 -4.21 -1.07 -18.45
CA ASP A 28 -4.72 -2.16 -19.29
C ASP A 28 -5.72 -3.06 -18.53
N LEU A 29 -5.50 -3.27 -17.23
CA LEU A 29 -6.35 -4.09 -16.36
C LEU A 29 -7.60 -3.36 -15.85
N ARG A 30 -7.95 -2.19 -16.40
CA ARG A 30 -9.15 -1.43 -15.97
C ARG A 30 -10.45 -2.23 -16.09
N GLU A 31 -10.54 -3.11 -17.08
CA GLU A 31 -11.70 -3.99 -17.29
C GLU A 31 -11.58 -5.33 -16.55
N ALA A 32 -10.39 -5.65 -16.02
CA ALA A 32 -10.13 -6.87 -15.27
C ALA A 32 -10.30 -6.64 -13.76
N GLU A 33 -10.22 -7.73 -12.98
CA GLU A 33 -10.14 -7.60 -11.52
C GLU A 33 -8.85 -6.85 -11.15
N ALA A 34 -8.98 -5.65 -10.57
CA ALA A 34 -7.87 -4.77 -10.22
C ALA A 34 -6.81 -5.43 -9.30
N SER A 35 -7.19 -6.48 -8.56
CA SER A 35 -6.27 -7.29 -7.75
C SER A 35 -5.23 -8.05 -8.59
N THR A 36 -5.52 -8.29 -9.88
CA THR A 36 -4.64 -8.99 -10.84
C THR A 36 -3.30 -8.29 -11.00
N LEU A 37 -3.25 -6.96 -10.85
CA LEU A 37 -2.01 -6.17 -10.88
C LEU A 37 -0.95 -6.75 -9.92
N TYR A 38 -1.36 -7.19 -8.72
CA TYR A 38 -0.43 -7.65 -7.70
C TYR A 38 0.19 -9.02 -8.00
N ARG A 39 -0.28 -9.74 -9.04
CA ARG A 39 0.41 -10.93 -9.56
C ARG A 39 1.78 -10.57 -10.15
N TYR A 40 1.93 -9.33 -10.63
CA TYR A 40 3.14 -8.78 -11.24
C TYR A 40 3.97 -7.95 -10.26
N TRP A 41 3.57 -7.88 -8.98
CA TRP A 41 4.34 -7.17 -7.97
C TRP A 41 5.73 -7.79 -7.81
N PRO A 42 6.83 -7.00 -7.78
CA PRO A 42 8.18 -7.52 -7.56
C PRO A 42 8.34 -7.95 -6.09
N THR A 43 7.78 -9.12 -5.76
CA THR A 43 7.79 -9.64 -4.38
C THR A 43 9.19 -10.10 -4.02
N LYS A 44 9.76 -9.53 -2.96
CA LYS A 44 11.11 -9.91 -2.49
C LYS A 44 11.20 -11.40 -2.14
N GLY A 45 10.12 -11.95 -1.58
CA GLY A 45 10.04 -13.37 -1.20
C GLY A 45 9.92 -14.37 -2.35
N ARG A 46 9.70 -13.92 -3.59
CA ARG A 46 9.66 -14.80 -4.79
C ARG A 46 10.98 -14.82 -5.56
N LEU A 47 11.88 -13.89 -5.26
CA LEU A 47 13.19 -13.81 -5.90
C LEU A 47 14.13 -14.81 -5.26
N SER A 48 15.04 -15.38 -6.06
CA SER A 48 16.12 -16.17 -5.49
C SER A 48 16.96 -15.29 -4.54
N PRO A 49 17.53 -15.83 -3.45
CA PRO A 49 18.30 -15.03 -2.49
C PRO A 49 19.43 -14.22 -3.14
N ALA A 50 20.10 -14.80 -4.15
CA ALA A 50 21.16 -14.14 -4.91
C ALA A 50 20.67 -12.90 -5.69
N PHE A 51 19.43 -12.93 -6.18
CA PHE A 51 18.85 -11.82 -6.93
C PHE A 51 18.13 -10.81 -6.02
N ALA A 52 17.51 -11.28 -4.94
CA ALA A 52 16.82 -10.44 -3.96
C ALA A 52 17.75 -9.37 -3.35
N GLY A 53 19.03 -9.69 -3.17
CA GLY A 53 20.05 -8.74 -2.70
C GLY A 53 20.46 -7.68 -3.74
N GLN A 54 20.16 -7.88 -5.02
CA GLN A 54 20.49 -6.94 -6.08
C GLN A 54 19.36 -5.96 -6.41
N VAL A 55 18.14 -6.22 -5.94
CA VAL A 55 17.02 -5.32 -6.19
C VAL A 55 17.15 -4.09 -5.28
N PRO A 56 17.26 -2.87 -5.85
CA PRO A 56 17.49 -1.64 -5.11
C PRO A 56 16.30 -1.29 -4.21
N PRO A 57 16.48 -0.99 -2.91
CA PRO A 57 15.40 -0.52 -2.01
C PRO A 57 14.60 0.67 -2.58
N GLU A 58 15.26 1.49 -3.41
CA GLU A 58 14.69 2.63 -4.11
C GLU A 58 13.55 2.25 -5.06
N LEU A 59 13.49 0.99 -5.52
CA LEU A 59 12.38 0.50 -6.35
C LEU A 59 11.06 0.63 -5.60
N TRP A 60 10.98 0.07 -4.40
CA TRP A 60 9.77 0.11 -3.58
C TRP A 60 9.42 1.54 -3.13
N GLN A 61 10.43 2.40 -2.93
CA GLN A 61 10.20 3.82 -2.66
C GLN A 61 9.54 4.53 -3.84
N ARG A 62 10.00 4.25 -5.07
CA ARG A 62 9.35 4.76 -6.29
C ARG A 62 7.93 4.23 -6.42
N LEU A 63 7.72 2.92 -6.22
CA LEU A 63 6.39 2.31 -6.28
C LEU A 63 5.43 2.92 -5.24
N ALA A 64 5.92 3.23 -4.03
CA ALA A 64 5.13 3.88 -2.97
C ALA A 64 4.55 5.23 -3.40
N GLY A 65 5.24 5.97 -4.26
CA GLY A 65 4.80 7.27 -4.78
C GLY A 65 3.75 7.19 -5.89
N LEU A 66 3.44 5.99 -6.39
CA LEU A 66 2.57 5.80 -7.55
C LEU A 66 1.14 5.42 -7.14
N PRO A 67 0.13 5.78 -7.97
CA PRO A 67 -1.25 5.35 -7.75
C PRO A 67 -1.44 3.90 -8.21
N LEU A 68 -0.94 2.96 -7.42
CA LEU A 68 -0.97 1.51 -7.68
C LEU A 68 -1.75 0.73 -6.62
N TYR A 69 -2.31 1.40 -5.60
CA TYR A 69 -2.90 0.75 -4.43
C TYR A 69 -4.41 0.78 -4.48
N LEU A 70 -5.01 -0.39 -4.61
CA LEU A 70 -6.46 -0.56 -4.76
C LEU A 70 -7.16 -0.16 -3.46
N SER A 71 -8.04 0.83 -3.54
CA SER A 71 -8.93 1.23 -2.46
C SER A 71 -10.17 0.34 -2.42
N GLN A 72 -10.71 0.08 -1.22
CA GLN A 72 -12.04 -0.53 -1.13
C GLN A 72 -13.14 0.39 -1.67
N SER A 73 -12.91 1.71 -1.59
CA SER A 73 -13.88 2.75 -1.92
C SER A 73 -13.95 3.06 -3.42
N SER A 74 -13.30 2.24 -4.25
CA SER A 74 -13.04 2.35 -5.70
C SER A 74 -11.72 3.02 -6.08
N GLY A 75 -11.09 2.48 -7.13
CA GLY A 75 -9.91 3.05 -7.78
C GLY A 75 -8.56 2.72 -7.15
N PHE A 76 -7.51 3.12 -7.86
CA PHE A 76 -6.13 3.07 -7.37
C PHE A 76 -5.74 4.40 -6.75
N LEU A 77 -5.06 4.34 -5.62
CA LEU A 77 -4.57 5.46 -4.83
C LEU A 77 -3.06 5.31 -4.60
N LYS A 78 -2.42 6.38 -4.12
CA LYS A 78 -1.05 6.37 -3.59
C LYS A 78 -1.02 5.86 -2.15
N VAL A 79 0.16 5.47 -1.66
CA VAL A 79 0.33 4.94 -0.29
C VAL A 79 -0.18 5.87 0.81
N ASP A 80 0.04 7.17 0.67
CA ASP A 80 -0.31 8.19 1.67
C ASP A 80 -1.80 8.58 1.68
N GLU A 81 -2.52 8.21 0.63
CA GLU A 81 -3.95 8.45 0.45
C GLU A 81 -4.83 7.36 1.11
N GLY A 82 -4.25 6.29 1.65
CA GLY A 82 -5.00 5.18 2.26
C GLY A 82 -4.35 4.54 3.47
N LEU A 83 -5.03 3.55 4.05
CA LEU A 83 -4.57 2.80 5.21
C LEU A 83 -4.41 1.31 4.91
N PHE A 84 -3.27 0.76 5.29
CA PHE A 84 -3.01 -0.67 5.27
C PHE A 84 -3.54 -1.35 6.54
N LYS A 85 -4.08 -2.56 6.38
CA LYS A 85 -4.44 -3.44 7.48
C LYS A 85 -3.22 -4.22 7.93
N ARG A 86 -2.78 -4.00 9.17
CA ARG A 86 -1.67 -4.78 9.77
C ARG A 86 -2.13 -6.07 10.45
N GLN A 87 -3.38 -6.17 10.87
CA GLN A 87 -3.88 -7.28 11.68
C GLN A 87 -5.32 -7.65 11.30
N ARG A 88 -5.72 -8.88 11.64
CA ARG A 88 -7.12 -9.28 11.63
C ARG A 88 -7.90 -8.39 12.58
N THR A 89 -8.62 -7.44 12.00
CA THR A 89 -9.48 -6.50 12.72
C THR A 89 -10.88 -7.10 12.77
N SER A 90 -11.63 -6.89 13.86
CA SER A 90 -13.01 -7.40 13.92
C SER A 90 -13.87 -6.74 12.84
N HIS A 91 -14.85 -7.48 12.31
CA HIS A 91 -15.72 -6.98 11.24
C HIS A 91 -16.42 -5.65 11.61
N ARG A 92 -16.77 -5.45 12.88
CA ARG A 92 -17.40 -4.21 13.36
C ARG A 92 -16.46 -3.00 13.28
N VAL A 93 -15.22 -3.17 13.75
CA VAL A 93 -14.20 -2.10 13.66
C VAL A 93 -13.84 -1.85 12.20
N GLU A 94 -13.77 -2.90 11.39
CA GLU A 94 -13.51 -2.76 9.97
C GLU A 94 -14.63 -1.99 9.25
N ALA A 95 -15.90 -2.32 9.51
CA ALA A 95 -17.05 -1.59 8.96
C ALA A 95 -17.03 -0.10 9.36
N PHE A 96 -16.71 0.19 10.62
CA PHE A 96 -16.54 1.56 11.09
C PHE A 96 -15.39 2.26 10.34
N VAL A 97 -14.22 1.64 10.27
CA VAL A 97 -13.05 2.27 9.63
C VAL A 97 -13.31 2.50 8.14
N ARG A 98 -13.98 1.56 7.45
CA ARG A 98 -14.38 1.72 6.05
C ARG A 98 -15.28 2.94 5.81
N GLN A 99 -16.10 3.32 6.78
CA GLN A 99 -16.98 4.50 6.67
C GLN A 99 -16.20 5.82 6.68
N PHE A 100 -15.02 5.85 7.32
CA PHE A 100 -14.29 7.09 7.58
C PHE A 100 -12.91 7.17 6.95
N PHE A 101 -12.35 6.05 6.49
CA PHE A 101 -11.00 5.97 5.95
C PHE A 101 -10.96 5.10 4.69
N PRO A 102 -10.20 5.52 3.65
CA PRO A 102 -9.89 4.68 2.50
C PRO A 102 -8.95 3.55 2.91
N LEU A 103 -9.50 2.34 3.08
CA LEU A 103 -8.72 1.14 3.36
C LEU A 103 -8.23 0.49 2.06
N PHE A 104 -6.99 0.01 2.06
CA PHE A 104 -6.47 -0.73 0.92
C PHE A 104 -7.01 -2.17 0.85
N GLN A 105 -7.28 -2.66 -0.36
CA GLN A 105 -7.52 -4.06 -0.73
C GLN A 105 -6.31 -4.61 -1.48
N VAL A 106 -5.19 -4.75 -0.78
CA VAL A 106 -3.94 -5.24 -1.36
C VAL A 106 -3.41 -6.44 -0.57
N PRO A 107 -2.69 -7.36 -1.22
CA PRO A 107 -2.06 -8.49 -0.53
C PRO A 107 -1.11 -8.04 0.57
N HIS A 108 -1.01 -8.83 1.64
CA HIS A 108 -0.17 -8.49 2.80
C HIS A 108 1.30 -8.31 2.42
N GLN A 109 1.81 -9.13 1.49
CA GLN A 109 3.20 -9.10 1.04
C GLN A 109 3.58 -7.74 0.42
N VAL A 110 2.65 -7.08 -0.27
CA VAL A 110 2.86 -5.74 -0.83
C VAL A 110 3.13 -4.73 0.30
N ALA A 111 2.36 -4.83 1.39
CA ALA A 111 2.53 -3.97 2.56
C ALA A 111 3.86 -4.24 3.28
N GLU A 112 4.27 -5.50 3.39
CA GLU A 112 5.54 -5.90 3.99
C GLU A 112 6.75 -5.41 3.18
N ASP A 113 6.72 -5.59 1.85
CA ASP A 113 7.77 -5.13 0.95
C ASP A 113 8.00 -3.61 1.08
N LEU A 114 6.90 -2.84 1.11
CA LEU A 114 6.96 -1.39 1.30
C LEU A 114 7.46 -1.01 2.70
N ALA A 115 7.07 -1.77 3.74
CA ALA A 115 7.51 -1.50 5.10
C ALA A 115 9.00 -1.80 5.27
N ALA A 116 9.51 -2.84 4.61
CA ALA A 116 10.92 -3.19 4.61
C ALA A 116 11.77 -2.17 3.83
N ALA A 117 11.22 -1.56 2.77
CA ALA A 117 11.90 -0.53 2.00
C ALA A 117 11.85 0.87 2.64
N GLY A 118 10.89 1.09 3.54
CA GLY A 118 10.63 2.32 4.25
C GLY A 118 11.59 2.60 5.41
N GLY A 119 12.86 2.86 5.10
CA GLY A 119 13.65 3.77 5.94
C GLY A 119 13.10 5.20 5.88
N ARG A 120 13.71 6.16 6.61
CA ARG A 120 13.29 7.57 6.82
C ARG A 120 12.85 8.41 5.59
N ALA A 121 12.99 7.91 4.36
CA ALA A 121 12.76 8.63 3.11
C ALA A 121 11.53 8.17 2.30
N ALA A 122 10.82 7.11 2.68
CA ALA A 122 9.57 6.72 2.03
C ALA A 122 8.37 7.41 2.69
N ALA A 123 7.33 7.75 1.92
CA ALA A 123 6.06 8.22 2.48
C ALA A 123 5.62 7.25 3.59
N PRO A 124 5.28 7.74 4.80
CA PRO A 124 5.02 6.87 5.93
C PRO A 124 3.83 5.98 5.61
N LEU A 125 4.06 4.67 5.51
CA LEU A 125 2.97 3.70 5.39
C LEU A 125 2.02 3.90 6.56
N ARG A 126 0.83 4.41 6.25
CA ARG A 126 -0.19 4.61 7.24
C ARG A 126 -0.84 3.26 7.50
N ALA A 127 -0.57 2.70 8.67
CA ALA A 127 -1.23 1.51 9.14
C ALA A 127 -2.41 1.89 10.03
N LEU A 128 -3.51 1.15 9.92
CA LEU A 128 -4.60 1.26 10.88
C LEU A 128 -4.08 0.89 12.28
N ALA A 129 -3.87 1.90 13.13
CA ALA A 129 -3.41 1.71 14.51
C ALA A 129 -4.53 2.06 15.52
N PRO A 130 -4.69 1.28 16.61
CA PRO A 130 -5.68 1.58 17.66
C PRO A 130 -5.53 2.98 18.25
N ALA A 131 -4.30 3.52 18.32
CA ALA A 131 -4.05 4.88 18.78
C ALA A 131 -4.67 5.95 17.85
N GLN A 132 -4.56 5.78 16.53
CA GLN A 132 -5.15 6.71 15.56
C GLN A 132 -6.67 6.65 15.60
N LEU A 133 -7.24 5.44 15.71
CA LEU A 133 -8.68 5.26 15.86
C LEU A 133 -9.20 5.94 17.14
N ARG A 134 -8.50 5.77 18.26
CA ARG A 134 -8.85 6.44 19.53
C ARG A 134 -8.74 7.97 19.44
N ALA A 135 -7.70 8.50 18.80
CA ALA A 135 -7.55 9.93 18.60
C ALA A 135 -8.69 10.51 17.75
N PHE A 136 -9.02 9.85 16.64
CA PHE A 136 -10.15 10.21 15.79
C PHE A 136 -11.49 10.18 16.55
N LEU A 137 -11.75 9.12 17.30
CA LEU A 137 -12.97 8.99 18.12
C LEU A 137 -13.06 10.08 19.20
N ARG A 138 -11.93 10.50 19.79
CA ARG A 138 -11.91 11.61 20.77
C ARG A 138 -12.22 12.95 20.11
N GLN A 139 -11.68 13.21 18.92
CA GLN A 139 -11.94 14.44 18.16
C GLN A 139 -13.39 14.53 17.69
N ARG A 140 -14.04 13.40 17.37
CA ARG A 140 -15.43 13.33 16.94
C ARG A 140 -16.44 12.94 18.02
N GLY A 141 -15.99 12.63 19.24
CA GLY A 141 -16.82 12.05 20.31
C GLY A 141 -17.97 12.96 20.75
N ALA A 142 -17.83 14.29 20.69
CA ALA A 142 -18.92 15.21 21.01
C ALA A 142 -20.06 15.18 19.95
N PRO A 143 -19.79 15.30 18.64
CA PRO A 143 -20.85 15.25 17.61
C PRO A 143 -21.33 13.84 17.22
N LEU A 144 -20.51 12.78 17.36
CA LEU A 144 -20.90 11.41 16.96
C LEU A 144 -21.86 10.76 17.96
N ALA A 145 -21.70 11.04 19.26
CA ALA A 145 -22.62 10.58 20.30
C ALA A 145 -24.02 11.21 20.14
N ALA A 146 -24.07 12.50 19.77
CA ALA A 146 -25.32 13.19 19.47
C ALA A 146 -26.02 12.59 18.23
N ALA A 147 -25.29 12.34 17.15
CA ALA A 147 -25.86 11.77 15.92
C ALA A 147 -26.34 10.30 16.06
N LEU A 148 -25.75 9.52 16.97
CA LEU A 148 -26.20 8.15 17.26
C LEU A 148 -27.39 8.11 18.23
N ALA A 149 -27.47 9.06 19.17
CA ALA A 149 -28.63 9.25 20.03
C ALA A 149 -29.89 9.67 19.24
N ASP A 150 -29.71 10.50 18.21
CA ASP A 150 -30.83 11.00 17.36
C ASP A 150 -31.39 9.93 16.41
N ARG A 151 -30.60 8.92 16.05
CA ARG A 151 -31.03 7.77 15.23
C ARG A 151 -31.68 6.63 16.03
N SER A 152 -31.76 6.78 17.36
CA SER A 152 -32.35 5.79 18.27
C SER A 152 -33.75 6.21 18.75
N ARG A 153 -34.33 7.25 18.14
CA ARG A 153 -35.73 7.70 18.28
C ARG A 153 -36.47 7.42 16.98
#